data_AF-A0AAW9KTE8-F1
#
_entry.id   AF-A0AAW9KTE8-F1
#
_cell.length_a   1.000
_cell.length_b   1.000
_cell.length_c   1.000
_cell.angle_alpha   90.00
_cell.angle_beta   90.00
_cell.angle_gamma   90.00
#
_symmetry.space_group_name_H-M   'P 1'
#
loop_
_entity.id
_entity.type
_entity.pdbx_description
1 polymer ?
#
loop_
_entity_poly.entity_id
_entity_poly.type
_entity_poly.pdbx_seq_one_letter_code
_entity_poly.pdbx_strand_id
1 'polypeptide(L)'
;MGLKIINIENCYGIGKIQKTSLDFSKSNSYLLYAQNGVFKTSFAKSLTDLINNEMPKDNFYPNRRSKIEIEFNGEKILKENVAVFHSY
;
A
#
# COMPACT_ATOMS: atom_id res chain seq x y z
N MET A 1 7.98 13.13 -10.50
CA MET A 1 6.74 12.67 -9.84
C MET A 1 6.97 11.26 -9.37
N GLY A 2 6.74 10.92 -8.10
CA GLY A 2 7.16 9.62 -7.58
C GLY A 2 6.35 9.14 -6.39
N LEU A 3 6.09 7.83 -6.35
CA LEU A 3 5.54 7.13 -5.20
C LEU A 3 6.68 6.49 -4.42
N LYS A 4 6.69 6.64 -3.10
CA LYS A 4 7.68 6.03 -2.21
C LYS A 4 6.96 5.23 -1.13
N ILE A 5 7.16 3.92 -1.17
CA ILE A 5 6.70 2.98 -0.14
C ILE A 5 7.83 2.86 0.90
N ILE A 6 7.66 3.54 2.03
CA ILE A 6 8.66 3.58 3.11
C ILE A 6 8.56 2.31 3.93
N ASN A 7 7.35 2.01 4.43
CA ASN A 7 7.09 0.79 5.19
C ASN A 7 5.64 0.34 5.06
N ILE A 8 5.42 -0.93 4.76
CA ILE A 8 4.13 -1.63 4.92
C ILE A 8 4.43 -2.91 5.69
N GLU A 9 3.88 -3.07 6.87
CA GLU A 9 4.24 -4.16 7.79
C GLU A 9 2.99 -4.64 8.53
N ASN A 10 2.79 -5.96 8.54
CA ASN A 10 1.63 -6.66 9.13
C ASN A 10 0.26 -6.20 8.59
N CYS A 11 0.19 -5.70 7.34
CA CYS A 11 -1.07 -5.24 6.74
C CYS A 11 -1.69 -6.35 5.89
N TYR A 12 -2.81 -6.96 6.34
CA TYR A 12 -3.54 -7.98 5.60
C TYR A 12 -2.68 -9.16 5.08
N GLY A 13 -1.72 -9.61 5.88
CA GLY A 13 -0.81 -10.71 5.51
C GLY A 13 0.47 -10.27 4.80
N ILE A 14 0.63 -8.97 4.48
CA ILE A 14 1.93 -8.42 4.09
C ILE A 14 2.83 -8.47 5.32
N GLY A 15 3.87 -9.30 5.27
CA GLY A 15 4.89 -9.33 6.32
C GLY A 15 5.62 -7.99 6.39
N LYS A 16 6.31 -7.60 5.31
CA LYS A 16 7.07 -6.36 5.24
C LYS A 16 7.38 -5.94 3.79
N ILE A 17 7.16 -4.67 3.45
CA ILE A 17 7.61 -4.03 2.22
C ILE A 17 8.30 -2.73 2.60
N GLN A 18 9.53 -2.51 2.16
CA GLN A 18 10.32 -1.33 2.54
C GLN A 18 11.11 -0.78 1.37
N LYS A 19 11.43 0.53 1.47
CA LYS A 19 12.41 1.21 0.60
C LYS A 19 12.18 0.99 -0.90
N THR A 20 10.91 1.00 -1.32
CA THR A 20 10.52 0.81 -2.72
C THR A 20 10.01 2.13 -3.28
N SER A 21 10.37 2.48 -4.51
CA SER A 21 9.92 3.70 -5.18
C SER A 21 9.53 3.46 -6.63
N LEU A 22 8.49 4.15 -7.09
CA LEU A 22 8.06 4.19 -8.48
C LEU A 22 8.23 5.61 -9.02
N ASP A 23 8.96 5.76 -10.12
CA ASP A 23 9.30 7.06 -10.73
C ASP A 23 8.42 7.35 -11.94
N PHE A 24 7.34 8.09 -11.71
CA PHE A 24 6.36 8.43 -12.74
C PHE A 24 6.87 9.47 -13.76
N SER A 25 8.12 9.93 -13.68
CA SER A 25 8.70 10.76 -14.74
C SER A 25 9.05 9.95 -16.01
N LYS A 26 9.26 8.64 -15.87
CA LYS A 26 9.64 7.74 -16.98
C LYS A 26 8.45 7.03 -17.61
N SER A 27 7.41 6.79 -16.82
CA SER A 27 6.16 6.16 -17.24
C SER A 27 5.02 6.65 -16.36
N ASN A 28 3.85 6.91 -16.94
CA ASN A 28 2.66 7.27 -16.16
C ASN A 28 1.98 6.06 -15.50
N SER A 29 2.40 4.83 -15.84
CA SER A 29 1.75 3.60 -15.42
C SER A 29 2.77 2.54 -15.03
N TYR A 30 2.47 1.79 -13.97
CA TYR A 30 3.30 0.71 -13.44
C TYR A 30 2.45 -0.54 -13.17
N LEU A 31 3.00 -1.71 -13.51
CA LEU A 31 2.39 -3.00 -13.19
C LEU A 31 3.11 -3.61 -11.98
N LEU A 32 2.39 -3.75 -10.87
CA LEU A 32 2.84 -4.53 -9.72
C LEU A 32 2.35 -5.97 -9.88
N TYR A 33 3.28 -6.90 -10.07
CA TYR A 33 2.98 -8.31 -10.31
C TYR A 33 3.57 -9.22 -9.21
N ALA A 34 2.79 -10.22 -8.80
CA ALA A 34 3.22 -11.27 -7.88
C ALA A 34 2.32 -12.50 -8.02
N GLN A 35 2.74 -13.63 -7.44
CA GLN A 35 1.92 -14.84 -7.33
C GLN A 35 0.71 -14.65 -6.38
N ASN A 36 -0.20 -15.61 -6.36
CA ASN A 36 -1.34 -15.60 -5.43
C ASN A 36 -0.86 -15.71 -3.98
N GLY A 37 -1.55 -15.03 -3.07
CA GLY A 37 -1.20 -15.04 -1.64
C GLY A 37 0.00 -14.18 -1.23
N VAL A 38 0.61 -13.41 -2.15
CA VAL A 38 1.79 -12.59 -1.82
C VAL A 38 1.40 -11.22 -1.22
N PHE A 39 0.89 -10.30 -2.04
CA PHE A 39 0.52 -8.97 -1.54
C PHE A 39 -0.60 -8.25 -2.31
N LYS A 40 -0.97 -8.69 -3.52
CA LYS A 40 -1.81 -7.90 -4.45
C LYS A 40 -3.09 -7.36 -3.81
N THR A 41 -3.95 -8.27 -3.33
CA THR A 41 -5.22 -7.91 -2.67
C THR A 41 -4.99 -7.22 -1.33
N SER A 42 -3.97 -7.66 -0.58
CA SER A 42 -3.61 -7.09 0.72
C SER A 42 -3.17 -5.63 0.61
N PHE A 43 -2.42 -5.29 -0.44
CA PHE A 43 -1.96 -3.95 -0.73
C PHE A 43 -3.12 -3.04 -1.14
N ALA A 44 -4.03 -3.52 -1.99
CA ALA A 44 -5.26 -2.79 -2.32
C ALA A 44 -6.08 -2.48 -1.07
N LYS A 45 -6.32 -3.47 -0.18
CA LYS A 45 -7.03 -3.26 1.10
C LYS A 45 -6.30 -2.30 2.02
N SER A 46 -4.97 -2.42 2.12
CA SER A 46 -4.16 -1.53 2.95
C SER A 46 -4.24 -0.07 2.47
N LEU A 47 -4.28 0.15 1.15
CA LEU A 47 -4.50 1.48 0.57
C LEU A 47 -5.93 1.98 0.82
N THR A 48 -6.95 1.12 0.69
CA THR A 48 -8.34 1.48 1.00
C THR A 48 -8.49 1.97 2.44
N ASP A 49 -7.91 1.26 3.41
CA ASP A 49 -7.95 1.68 4.81
C ASP A 49 -7.21 3.01 5.01
N LEU A 50 -5.99 3.12 4.44
CA LEU A 50 -5.18 4.33 4.53
C LEU A 50 -5.95 5.58 4.06
N ILE A 51 -6.64 5.51 2.92
CA ILE A 51 -7.42 6.65 2.37
C ILE A 51 -8.72 6.91 3.13
N ASN A 52 -9.22 5.94 3.90
CA ASN A 52 -10.38 6.09 4.77
C ASN A 52 -9.98 6.55 6.19
N ASN A 53 -8.70 6.88 6.42
CA ASN A 53 -8.14 7.18 7.74
C ASN A 53 -8.29 6.01 8.75
N GLU A 54 -8.34 4.78 8.25
CA GLU A 54 -8.34 3.56 9.04
C GLU A 54 -6.93 2.94 9.05
N MET A 55 -6.57 2.28 10.15
CA MET A 55 -5.30 1.57 10.23
C MET A 55 -5.46 0.14 9.71
N PRO A 56 -4.70 -0.28 8.67
CA PRO A 56 -4.69 -1.67 8.24
C PRO A 56 -4.33 -2.60 9.40
N LYS A 57 -4.79 -3.85 9.34
CA LYS A 57 -4.53 -4.85 10.39
C LYS A 57 -4.17 -6.21 9.85
N ASP A 58 -3.50 -7.00 10.68
CA ASP A 58 -3.31 -8.43 10.46
C ASP A 58 -4.54 -9.17 11.02
N ASN A 59 -5.28 -9.85 10.15
CA ASN A 59 -6.47 -10.58 10.55
C ASN A 59 -6.14 -11.91 11.23
N PHE A 60 -4.98 -12.50 10.96
CA PHE A 60 -4.58 -13.79 11.54
C PHE A 60 -3.90 -13.58 12.89
N TYR A 61 -3.09 -12.52 13.01
CA TYR A 61 -2.37 -12.17 14.23
C TYR A 61 -2.78 -10.77 14.72
N PRO A 62 -3.95 -10.61 15.37
CA PRO A 62 -4.51 -9.29 15.71
C PRO A 62 -3.65 -8.46 16.67
N ASN A 63 -2.75 -9.10 17.41
CA ASN A 63 -1.83 -8.42 18.33
C ASN A 63 -0.59 -7.82 17.61
N ARG A 64 -0.37 -8.11 16.33
CA ARG A 64 0.73 -7.51 15.57
C ARG A 64 0.43 -6.06 15.25
N ARG A 65 1.37 -5.17 15.59
CA ARG A 65 1.29 -3.77 15.19
C ARG A 65 1.48 -3.65 13.69
N SER A 66 0.47 -3.08 13.05
CA SER A 66 0.53 -2.75 11.63
C SER A 66 1.21 -1.41 11.43
N LYS A 67 1.83 -1.22 10.26
CA LYS A 67 2.46 0.04 9.89
C LYS A 67 2.30 0.26 8.39
N ILE A 68 1.85 1.43 8.00
CA ILE A 68 1.74 1.85 6.60
C ILE A 68 2.25 3.29 6.46
N GLU A 69 3.29 3.46 5.66
CA GLU A 69 3.95 4.74 5.39
C GLU A 69 4.25 4.79 3.89
N ILE A 70 3.47 5.60 3.17
CA ILE A 70 3.60 5.79 1.74
C ILE A 70 3.52 7.30 1.46
N GLU A 71 4.44 7.78 0.64
CA GLU A 71 4.51 9.17 0.21
C GLU A 71 4.31 9.26 -1.30
N PHE A 72 3.66 10.34 -1.74
CA PHE A 72 3.59 10.74 -3.13
C PHE A 72 4.17 12.15 -3.25
N ASN A 73 5.22 12.30 -4.07
CA ASN A 73 5.97 13.55 -4.23
C ASN A 73 6.51 14.16 -2.92
N GLY A 74 6.83 13.31 -1.93
CA GLY A 74 7.36 13.75 -0.63
C GLY A 74 6.29 14.16 0.39
N GLU A 75 5.01 14.09 0.02
CA GLU A 75 3.89 14.29 0.93
C GLU A 75 3.19 12.98 1.25
N LYS A 76 2.52 12.92 2.41
CA LYS A 76 1.67 11.77 2.74
C LYS A 76 0.57 11.65 1.70
N ILE A 77 0.23 10.42 1.34
CA ILE A 77 -0.92 10.16 0.48
C ILE A 77 -2.20 10.61 1.19
N LEU A 78 -3.00 11.40 0.48
CA LEU A 78 -4.34 11.80 0.87
C LEU A 78 -5.39 11.06 0.04
N LYS A 79 -6.62 11.03 0.54
CA LYS A 79 -7.76 10.40 -0.13
C LYS A 79 -7.99 10.96 -1.53
N GLU A 80 -7.80 12.26 -1.74
CA GLU A 80 -7.90 12.88 -3.07
C GLU A 80 -6.87 12.37 -4.09
N ASN A 81 -5.77 11.77 -3.65
CA ASN A 81 -4.67 11.34 -4.52
C ASN A 81 -4.81 9.88 -4.98
N VAL A 82 -5.74 9.12 -4.40
CA VAL A 82 -5.82 7.66 -4.59
C VAL A 82 -7.25 7.18 -4.74
N ALA A 83 -7.49 6.40 -5.80
CA ALA A 83 -8.71 5.63 -6.00
C ALA A 83 -8.35 4.13 -6.05
N VAL A 84 -9.09 3.31 -5.31
CA VAL A 84 -8.94 1.85 -5.30
C VAL A 84 -10.18 1.23 -5.92
N PHE A 85 -9.99 0.41 -6.96
CA PHE A 85 -11.06 -0.33 -7.61
C PHE A 85 -11.03 -1.78 -7.13
N HIS A 86 -12.12 -2.23 -6.50
CA HIS A 86 -12.29 -3.62 -6.13
C HIS A 86 -13.01 -4.36 -7.26
N SER A 87 -12.49 -5.53 -7.64
CA SER A 87 -13.24 -6.43 -8.53
C SER A 87 -14.36 -7.08 -7.72
N TYR A 88 -15.56 -7.07 -8.29
CA TYR A 88 -16.68 -7.88 -7.83
C TYR A 88 -16.44 -9.36 -8.12
#